data_AF-A0A519IUC3-F1
#
_entry.id   AF-A0A519IUC3-F1
#
_cell.length_a   1.000
_cell.length_b   1.000
_cell.length_c   1.000
_cell.angle_alpha   90.00
_cell.angle_beta   90.00
_cell.angle_gamma   90.00
#
_symmetry.space_group_name_H-M   'P 1'
#
loop_
_entity.id
_entity.type
_entity.pdbx_description
1 polymer ?
#
loop_
_entity_poly.entity_id
_entity_poly.type
_entity_poly.pdbx_seq_one_letter_code
_entity_poly.pdbx_strand_id
1 'polypeptide(L)'
;MSAPDSVPPDSIPASTEAAAAPTPVARGRLERTIALVGMMGAGKSTVGRKLADSLGAGFVDSDDEIEKAASLTVQEIFERLGEPEFRRGERRVIERLVNGPAIVLATGGGAYLDPTTRALLKEKATTIW
;
A
#
# COMPACT_ATOMS: atom_id res chain seq x y z
N MET A 1 -30.81 61.28 -6.26
CA MET A 1 -31.04 59.96 -5.63
C MET A 1 -30.84 58.90 -6.69
N SER A 2 -29.73 58.17 -6.54
CA SER A 2 -29.32 56.86 -7.03
C SER A 2 -29.91 56.24 -8.30
N ALA A 3 -29.07 56.18 -9.34
CA ALA A 3 -28.59 54.95 -9.98
C ALA A 3 -27.37 55.37 -10.84
N PRO A 4 -26.21 54.71 -10.74
CA PRO A 4 -26.07 53.40 -11.37
C PRO A 4 -25.18 52.42 -10.58
N ASP A 5 -25.31 51.13 -10.84
CA ASP A 5 -24.18 50.29 -11.24
C ASP A 5 -24.67 48.88 -11.55
N SER A 6 -24.64 48.57 -12.85
CA SER A 6 -24.79 47.23 -13.39
C SER A 6 -23.58 46.41 -12.97
N VAL A 7 -23.78 45.44 -12.08
CA VAL A 7 -22.77 44.42 -11.75
C VAL A 7 -22.53 43.56 -13.01
N PRO A 8 -21.31 43.48 -13.56
CA PRO A 8 -21.01 42.57 -14.66
C PRO A 8 -20.97 41.10 -14.16
N PRO A 9 -21.31 40.11 -15.01
CA PRO A 9 -21.32 38.72 -14.61
C PRO A 9 -19.90 38.21 -14.32
N ASP A 10 -19.76 37.55 -13.18
CA ASP A 10 -18.58 36.81 -12.74
C ASP A 10 -17.98 35.98 -13.88
N SER A 11 -16.87 36.46 -14.42
CA SER A 11 -16.01 35.69 -15.29
C SER A 11 -15.19 34.75 -14.40
N ILE A 12 -15.64 33.51 -14.24
CA ILE A 12 -14.83 32.45 -13.63
C ILE A 12 -13.63 32.22 -14.56
N PRO A 13 -12.38 32.50 -14.15
CA PRO A 13 -11.25 32.08 -14.96
C PRO A 13 -11.18 30.56 -14.93
N ALA A 14 -11.28 29.95 -16.12
CA ALA A 14 -10.93 28.56 -16.34
C ALA A 14 -9.42 28.39 -16.10
N SER A 15 -9.03 28.13 -14.85
CA SER A 15 -7.70 27.64 -14.53
C SER A 15 -7.60 26.20 -14.98
N THR A 16 -7.28 26.00 -16.25
CA THR A 16 -6.73 24.73 -16.74
C THR A 16 -5.34 24.61 -16.12
N GLU A 17 -5.28 24.08 -14.90
CA GLU A 17 -4.05 23.60 -14.31
C GLU A 17 -3.64 22.36 -15.11
N ALA A 18 -2.83 22.58 -16.14
CA ALA A 18 -2.20 21.51 -16.89
C ALA A 18 -1.45 20.63 -15.88
N ALA A 19 -1.95 19.40 -15.67
CA ALA A 19 -1.34 18.43 -14.79
C ALA A 19 0.12 18.29 -15.18
N ALA A 20 1.01 18.86 -14.36
CA ALA A 20 2.44 18.80 -14.57
C ALA A 20 2.83 17.33 -14.74
N ALA A 21 3.51 17.02 -15.84
CA ALA A 21 4.06 15.69 -16.05
C ALA A 21 4.87 15.30 -14.78
N PRO A 22 4.70 14.07 -14.25
CA PRO A 22 5.35 13.69 -13.01
C PRO A 22 6.86 13.91 -13.15
N THR A 23 7.41 14.78 -12.28
CA THR A 23 8.84 15.03 -12.20
C THR A 23 9.56 13.68 -12.04
N PRO A 24 10.59 13.37 -12.85
CA PRO A 24 11.30 12.11 -12.73
C PRO A 24 11.88 12.00 -11.31
N VAL A 25 11.28 11.14 -10.49
CA VAL A 25 11.82 10.83 -9.17
C VAL A 25 13.16 10.14 -9.40
N ALA A 26 14.22 10.64 -8.78
CA ALA A 26 15.53 10.00 -8.87
C ALA A 26 15.38 8.50 -8.58
N ARG A 27 15.85 7.64 -9.47
CA ARG A 27 15.84 6.17 -9.31
C ARG A 27 16.86 5.78 -8.24
N GLY A 28 16.56 6.11 -6.99
CA GLY A 28 17.30 5.65 -5.83
C GLY A 28 16.97 4.19 -5.55
N ARG A 29 17.96 3.44 -5.09
CA ARG A 29 17.73 2.10 -4.55
C ARG A 29 16.80 2.24 -3.34
N LEU A 30 15.80 1.37 -3.24
CA LEU A 30 14.88 1.42 -2.12
C LEU A 30 15.65 1.10 -0.82
N GLU A 31 15.69 2.06 0.11
CA GLU A 31 16.41 1.91 1.39
C GLU A 31 15.55 1.26 2.49
N ARG A 32 14.22 1.30 2.32
CA ARG A 32 13.26 0.76 3.28
C ARG A 32 12.04 0.19 2.56
N THR A 33 11.54 -0.94 3.04
CA THR A 33 10.32 -1.57 2.51
C THR A 33 9.14 -0.61 2.53
N ILE A 34 8.37 -0.57 1.43
CA ILE A 34 7.11 0.16 1.34
C ILE A 34 5.98 -0.84 1.55
N ALA A 35 5.19 -0.69 2.60
CA ALA A 35 4.05 -1.55 2.90
C ALA A 35 2.74 -0.86 2.50
N LEU A 36 2.04 -1.44 1.52
CA LEU A 36 0.71 -1.02 1.09
C LEU A 36 -0.33 -1.74 1.96
N VAL A 37 -1.03 -0.96 2.76
CA VAL A 37 -2.05 -1.40 3.70
C VAL A 37 -3.43 -0.99 3.18
N GLY A 38 -4.48 -1.75 3.49
CA GLY A 38 -5.86 -1.39 3.13
C GLY A 38 -6.73 -2.60 2.86
N MET A 39 -8.03 -2.38 2.64
CA MET A 39 -9.00 -3.46 2.46
C MET A 39 -8.69 -4.36 1.24
N MET A 40 -9.23 -5.57 1.22
CA MET A 40 -9.23 -6.42 0.01
C MET A 40 -9.90 -5.66 -1.15
N GLY A 41 -9.42 -5.86 -2.38
CA GLY A 41 -9.97 -5.18 -3.56
C GLY A 41 -9.55 -3.71 -3.74
N ALA A 42 -8.84 -3.09 -2.79
CA ALA A 42 -8.32 -1.72 -2.92
C ALA A 42 -7.22 -1.55 -3.99
N GLY A 43 -6.88 -2.60 -4.73
CA GLY A 43 -5.89 -2.54 -5.81
C GLY A 43 -4.43 -2.55 -5.35
N LYS A 44 -4.15 -2.88 -4.08
CA LYS A 44 -2.78 -2.86 -3.50
C LYS A 44 -1.77 -3.67 -4.32
N SER A 45 -2.12 -4.87 -4.77
CA SER A 45 -1.22 -5.70 -5.58
C SER A 45 -1.02 -5.10 -6.99
N THR A 46 -2.03 -4.44 -7.55
CA THR A 46 -1.93 -3.76 -8.85
C THR A 46 -1.05 -2.50 -8.78
N VAL A 47 -1.28 -1.66 -7.77
CA VAL A 47 -0.47 -0.45 -7.55
C VAL A 47 0.95 -0.81 -7.13
N GLY A 48 1.09 -1.81 -6.25
CA GLY A 48 2.38 -2.25 -5.73
C GLY A 48 3.32 -2.80 -6.81
N ARG A 49 2.80 -3.58 -7.76
CA ARG A 49 3.59 -4.02 -8.92
C ARG A 49 4.13 -2.84 -9.74
N LYS A 50 3.24 -1.91 -10.13
CA LYS A 50 3.64 -0.71 -10.89
C LYS A 50 4.66 0.15 -10.13
N LEU A 51 4.48 0.27 -8.82
CA LEU A 51 5.40 1.01 -7.95
C LEU A 51 6.77 0.32 -7.89
N ALA A 52 6.80 -0.99 -7.69
CA ALA A 52 8.03 -1.78 -7.66
C ALA A 52 8.79 -1.66 -8.98
N ASP A 53 8.11 -1.80 -10.12
CA ASP A 53 8.69 -1.65 -11.45
C ASP A 53 9.28 -0.25 -11.65
N SER A 54 8.57 0.79 -11.21
CA SER A 54 9.03 2.18 -11.31
C SER A 54 10.26 2.47 -10.45
N LEU A 55 10.39 1.76 -9.32
CA LEU A 55 11.50 1.90 -8.37
C LEU A 55 12.65 0.90 -8.63
N GLY A 56 12.49 -0.05 -9.56
CA GLY A 56 13.44 -1.15 -9.76
C GLY A 56 13.60 -2.04 -8.52
N ALA A 57 12.53 -2.19 -7.73
CA ALA A 57 12.51 -2.99 -6.51
C ALA A 57 11.71 -4.29 -6.70
N GLY A 58 11.84 -5.24 -5.76
CA GLY A 58 10.99 -6.43 -5.73
C GLY A 58 9.57 -6.11 -5.25
N PHE A 59 8.57 -6.83 -5.78
CA PHE A 59 7.20 -6.81 -5.29
C PHE A 59 6.86 -8.14 -4.61
N VAL A 60 6.20 -8.08 -3.46
CA VAL A 60 5.72 -9.26 -2.72
C VAL A 60 4.31 -9.01 -2.22
N ASP A 61 3.44 -10.02 -2.34
CA ASP A 61 2.15 -10.08 -1.67
C ASP A 61 2.27 -10.98 -0.42
N SER A 62 1.86 -10.47 0.75
CA SER A 62 1.98 -11.24 1.99
C SER A 62 1.11 -12.49 1.98
N ASP A 63 -0.07 -12.42 1.33
CA ASP A 63 -1.01 -13.54 1.31
C ASP A 63 -0.41 -14.71 0.51
N ASP A 64 0.17 -14.43 -0.66
CA ASP A 64 0.89 -15.41 -1.47
C ASP A 64 2.06 -16.06 -0.68
N GLU A 65 2.78 -15.29 0.12
CA GLU A 65 3.90 -15.80 0.92
C GLU A 65 3.42 -16.66 2.11
N ILE A 66 2.27 -16.34 2.69
CA ILE A 66 1.62 -17.16 3.72
C ILE A 66 1.19 -18.49 3.12
N GLU A 67 0.54 -18.48 1.95
CA GLU A 67 0.10 -19.70 1.28
C GLU A 67 1.27 -20.61 0.91
N LYS A 68 2.35 -20.05 0.37
CA LYS A 68 3.59 -20.78 0.08
C LYS A 68 4.19 -21.40 1.34
N ALA A 69 4.21 -20.66 2.45
CA ALA A 69 4.77 -21.14 3.71
C ALA A 69 3.93 -22.24 4.36
N ALA A 70 2.60 -22.17 4.22
CA ALA A 70 1.67 -23.14 4.79
C ALA A 70 1.40 -24.34 3.86
N SER A 71 1.74 -24.24 2.57
CA SER A 71 1.30 -25.19 1.52
C SER A 71 -0.22 -25.38 1.51
N LEU A 72 -0.96 -24.32 1.84
CA LEU A 72 -2.41 -24.26 1.94
C LEU A 72 -2.85 -22.89 1.45
N THR A 73 -4.02 -22.81 0.84
CA THR A 73 -4.65 -21.52 0.54
C THR A 73 -5.02 -20.80 1.84
N VAL A 74 -5.16 -19.46 1.80
CA VAL A 74 -5.63 -18.70 2.98
C VAL A 74 -6.96 -19.26 3.47
N GLN A 75 -7.89 -19.58 2.57
CA GLN A 75 -9.17 -20.20 2.91
C GLN A 75 -9.00 -21.51 3.69
N GLU A 76 -8.16 -22.42 3.21
CA GLU A 76 -7.88 -23.68 3.92
C GLU A 76 -7.22 -23.48 5.27
N ILE A 77 -6.36 -22.47 5.42
CA ILE A 77 -5.75 -22.12 6.73
C ILE A 77 -6.85 -21.70 7.71
N PHE A 78 -7.76 -20.82 7.29
CA PHE A 78 -8.89 -20.40 8.13
C PHE A 78 -9.81 -21.56 8.49
N GLU A 79 -10.12 -22.44 7.53
CA GLU A 79 -11.01 -23.60 7.75
C GLU A 79 -10.39 -24.66 8.66
N ARG A 80 -9.09 -24.96 8.50
CA ARG A 80 -8.43 -26.09 9.19
C ARG A 80 -7.76 -25.68 10.50
N LEU A 81 -7.18 -24.48 10.54
CA LEU A 81 -6.34 -24.00 11.64
C LEU A 81 -6.95 -22.81 12.39
N GLY A 82 -7.89 -22.11 11.75
CA GLY A 82 -8.55 -20.94 12.30
C GLY A 82 -7.74 -19.65 12.16
N GLU A 83 -8.41 -18.53 12.46
CA GLU A 83 -7.80 -17.20 12.40
C GLU A 83 -6.54 -17.03 13.26
N PRO A 84 -6.43 -17.57 14.50
CA PRO A 84 -5.25 -17.35 15.33
C PRO A 84 -3.95 -17.85 14.69
N GLU A 85 -3.97 -19.02 14.05
CA GLU A 85 -2.80 -19.56 13.37
C GLU A 85 -2.51 -18.82 12.06
N PHE A 86 -3.55 -18.36 11.34
CA PHE A 86 -3.37 -17.46 10.20
C PHE A 86 -2.61 -16.18 10.63
N ARG A 87 -3.06 -15.51 11.69
CA ARG A 87 -2.42 -14.28 12.20
C ARG A 87 -0.98 -14.52 12.66
N ARG A 88 -0.71 -15.68 13.27
CA ARG A 88 0.64 -16.07 13.66
C ARG A 88 1.54 -16.30 12.44
N GLY A 89 1.03 -16.94 11.41
CA GLY A 89 1.72 -17.13 10.13
C GLY A 89 1.99 -15.80 9.43
N GLU A 90 0.96 -14.95 9.31
CA GLU A 90 1.03 -13.60 8.75
C GLU A 90 2.13 -12.77 9.41
N ARG A 91 2.17 -12.74 10.74
CA ARG A 91 3.21 -12.02 11.49
C ARG A 91 4.62 -12.51 11.16
N ARG A 92 4.84 -13.84 11.15
CA ARG A 92 6.15 -14.44 10.85
C ARG A 92 6.61 -14.13 9.43
N VAL A 93 5.68 -14.17 8.47
CA VAL A 93 5.96 -13.84 7.07
C VAL A 93 6.33 -12.37 6.94
N ILE A 94 5.54 -11.47 7.52
CA ILE A 94 5.82 -10.03 7.46
C ILE A 94 7.16 -9.72 8.14
N GLU A 95 7.45 -10.29 9.30
CA GLU A 95 8.73 -10.14 10.01
C GLU A 95 9.92 -10.57 9.14
N ARG A 96 9.82 -11.72 8.46
CA ARG A 96 10.85 -12.17 7.53
C ARG A 96 11.04 -11.18 6.38
N LEU A 97 9.95 -10.67 5.80
CA LEU A 97 9.97 -9.79 4.63
C LEU A 97 10.54 -8.41 4.95
N VAL A 98 10.15 -7.80 6.07
CA VAL A 98 10.62 -6.44 6.45
C VAL A 98 12.07 -6.42 6.94
N ASN A 99 12.62 -7.57 7.36
CA ASN A 99 14.03 -7.71 7.72
C ASN A 99 14.93 -8.12 6.54
N GLY A 100 14.35 -8.39 5.37
CA GLY A 100 15.08 -8.69 4.14
C GLY A 100 15.50 -7.44 3.35
N PRO A 101 15.89 -7.61 2.07
CA PRO A 101 16.07 -6.50 1.16
C PRO A 101 14.80 -5.64 1.06
N ALA A 102 14.97 -4.33 0.88
CA ALA A 102 13.82 -3.44 0.75
C ALA A 102 13.00 -3.78 -0.50
N ILE A 103 11.69 -3.92 -0.30
CA ILE A 103 10.71 -4.31 -1.33
C ILE A 103 9.46 -3.44 -1.26
N VAL A 104 8.59 -3.56 -2.26
CA VAL A 104 7.19 -3.14 -2.16
C VAL A 104 6.37 -4.34 -1.70
N LEU A 105 5.74 -4.22 -0.53
CA LEU A 105 4.95 -5.25 0.12
C LEU A 105 3.47 -4.87 0.07
N ALA A 106 2.64 -5.69 -0.57
CA ALA A 106 1.19 -5.62 -0.39
C ALA A 106 0.79 -6.49 0.81
N THR A 107 0.05 -5.93 1.76
CA THR A 107 -0.43 -6.68 2.93
C THR A 107 -1.86 -7.16 2.76
N GLY A 108 -2.21 -8.28 3.41
CA GLY A 108 -3.59 -8.72 3.57
C GLY A 108 -4.46 -7.65 4.24
N GLY A 109 -5.78 -7.69 3.99
CA GLY A 109 -6.72 -6.67 4.47
C GLY A 109 -6.80 -6.54 5.99
N GLY A 110 -6.45 -7.61 6.71
CA GLY A 110 -6.44 -7.66 8.18
C GLY A 110 -5.06 -7.46 8.82
N ALA A 111 -3.98 -7.40 8.04
CA ALA A 111 -2.61 -7.39 8.58
C ALA A 111 -2.35 -6.23 9.56
N TYR A 112 -2.96 -5.07 9.31
CA TYR A 112 -2.80 -3.88 10.15
C TYR A 112 -3.67 -3.86 11.40
N LEU A 113 -4.62 -4.81 11.53
CA LEU A 113 -5.47 -4.95 12.71
C LEU A 113 -4.70 -5.58 13.89
N ASP A 114 -3.74 -6.46 13.60
CA ASP A 114 -2.87 -7.03 14.63
C ASP A 114 -1.92 -5.95 15.19
N PRO A 115 -1.97 -5.63 16.50
CA PRO A 115 -1.15 -4.57 17.08
C PRO A 115 0.35 -4.81 16.91
N THR A 116 0.79 -6.08 16.94
CA THR A 116 2.20 -6.45 16.80
C THR A 116 2.67 -6.26 15.36
N THR A 117 1.93 -6.77 14.37
CA THR A 117 2.22 -6.53 12.94
C THR A 117 2.24 -5.03 12.62
N ARG A 118 1.28 -4.27 13.16
CA ARG A 118 1.24 -2.82 12.98
C ARG A 118 2.48 -2.12 13.57
N ALA A 119 2.90 -2.49 14.78
CA ALA A 119 4.10 -1.92 15.39
C ALA A 119 5.35 -2.23 14.57
N LEU A 120 5.48 -3.48 14.12
CA LEU A 120 6.57 -3.93 13.25
C LEU A 120 6.61 -3.15 11.92
N LEU A 121 5.48 -3.00 11.24
CA LEU A 121 5.39 -2.24 9.99
C LEU A 121 5.73 -0.77 10.19
N LYS A 122 5.31 -0.15 11.30
CA LYS A 122 5.67 1.24 11.62
C LYS A 122 7.17 1.43 11.89
N GLU A 123 7.82 0.43 12.46
CA GLU A 123 9.24 0.49 12.78
C GLU A 123 10.12 0.25 11.53
N LYS A 124 9.77 -0.78 10.73
CA LYS A 124 10.65 -1.31 9.68
C LYS A 124 10.25 -0.90 8.26
N ALA A 125 9.05 -0.36 8.04
CA ALA A 125 8.54 -0.04 6.71
C ALA A 125 7.95 1.38 6.63
N THR A 126 7.91 1.92 5.43
CA THR A 126 7.08 3.09 5.10
C THR A 126 5.68 2.57 4.79
N THR A 127 4.69 2.90 5.62
CA THR A 127 3.31 2.42 5.44
C THR A 127 2.48 3.43 4.64
N ILE A 128 1.76 2.94 3.63
CA ILE A 128 0.87 3.72 2.76
C ILE A 128 -0.53 3.09 2.83
N TRP A 129 -1.57 3.91 2.99
CA TRP A 129 -2.98 3.49 3.05
C TRP A 129 -3.78 4.13 1.93
#